data_AF-A0AA39F8C8-F1
#
_entry.id   AF-A0AA39F8C8-F1
#
_cell.length_a   1.000
_cell.length_b   1.000
_cell.length_c   1.000
_cell.angle_alpha   90.00
_cell.angle_beta   90.00
_cell.angle_gamma   90.00
#
_symmetry.space_group_name_H-M   'P 1'
#
loop_
_entity.id
_entity.type
_entity.pdbx_description
1 polymer ?
#
loop_
_entity_poly.entity_id
_entity_poly.type
_entity_poly.pdbx_seq_one_letter_code
_entity_poly.pdbx_strand_id
1 'polypeptide(L)'
;MSSVIKRELSKQKKILHPNSRKVRAIAKKSKKAIAREHTKQTGTVKQNLIREKMLWMIDHMVPNICPYTPQLTAELIEKYIARNDEEIQWIEEKNKLPGRKNQSHASRKDILRMNKERELDDYNGCGIEIPNILNSTQCEMLREWDGDVRWLPNFTFRRFGKRHVEELTTQRENTKSEEKLSKKSQVTEKSSPKENTAEKIDDKKEEMYAQKINMETENILK
;
A
#
# COMPACT_ATOMS: atom_id res chain seq x y z
N MET A 1 -15.34 23.06 -31.05
CA MET A 1 -15.09 22.25 -32.28
C MET A 1 -13.83 21.43 -32.11
N SER A 2 -13.90 20.10 -32.29
CA SER A 2 -12.72 19.21 -32.18
C SER A 2 -11.65 19.56 -33.22
N SER A 3 -10.37 19.33 -32.89
CA SER A 3 -9.24 19.61 -33.79
C SER A 3 -9.33 18.83 -35.11
N VAL A 4 -10.01 17.67 -35.08
CA VAL A 4 -10.28 16.81 -36.24
C VAL A 4 -11.32 17.44 -37.18
N ILE A 5 -12.39 18.04 -36.64
CA ILE A 5 -13.39 18.76 -37.46
C ILE A 5 -12.75 19.96 -38.15
N LYS A 6 -11.97 20.74 -37.40
CA LYS A 6 -11.26 21.92 -37.96
C LYS A 6 -10.30 21.52 -39.09
N ARG A 7 -9.54 20.43 -38.91
CA ARG A 7 -8.65 19.88 -39.96
C ARG A 7 -9.38 19.38 -41.19
N GLU A 8 -10.56 18.79 -41.04
CA GLU A 8 -11.28 18.23 -42.18
C GLU A 8 -12.12 19.29 -42.93
N LEU A 9 -12.62 20.31 -42.22
CA LEU A 9 -13.29 21.47 -42.83
C LEU A 9 -12.30 22.41 -43.53
N SER A 10 -11.10 22.63 -42.98
CA SER A 10 -10.06 23.46 -43.62
C SER A 10 -9.53 22.87 -44.93
N LYS A 11 -9.61 21.56 -45.13
CA LYS A 11 -9.32 20.91 -46.43
C LYS A 11 -10.37 21.20 -47.50
N GLN A 12 -11.55 21.68 -47.12
CA GLN A 12 -12.64 21.92 -48.06
C GLN A 12 -12.53 23.36 -48.58
N LYS A 13 -12.30 23.51 -49.89
CA LYS A 13 -12.17 24.82 -50.56
C LYS A 13 -13.49 25.62 -50.63
N LYS A 14 -14.63 25.02 -50.30
CA LYS A 14 -15.97 25.62 -50.40
C LYS A 14 -16.69 25.56 -49.06
N ILE A 15 -17.48 26.58 -48.76
CA ILE A 15 -18.38 26.61 -47.61
C ILE A 15 -19.41 25.49 -47.78
N LEU A 16 -19.43 24.56 -46.82
CA LEU A 16 -20.35 23.43 -46.82
C LEU A 16 -21.62 23.77 -46.02
N HIS A 17 -22.79 23.50 -46.59
CA HIS A 17 -24.06 23.64 -45.86
C HIS A 17 -24.10 22.66 -44.67
N PRO A 18 -24.59 23.06 -43.47
CA PRO A 18 -24.58 22.22 -42.26
C PRO A 18 -25.22 20.84 -42.43
N ASN A 19 -26.29 20.75 -43.21
CA ASN A 19 -27.01 19.50 -43.46
C ASN A 19 -26.47 18.66 -44.63
N SER A 20 -25.38 19.08 -45.28
CA SER A 20 -24.79 18.37 -46.40
C SER A 20 -24.28 16.98 -46.00
N ARG A 21 -24.36 16.01 -46.91
CA ARG A 21 -23.81 14.65 -46.74
C ARG A 21 -22.33 14.67 -46.33
N LYS A 22 -21.55 15.62 -46.88
CA LYS A 22 -20.14 15.80 -46.53
C LYS A 22 -19.95 16.22 -45.07
N VAL A 23 -20.74 17.18 -44.58
CA VAL A 23 -20.68 17.63 -43.18
C VAL A 23 -21.09 16.50 -42.23
N ARG A 24 -22.14 15.74 -42.56
CA ARG A 24 -22.54 14.55 -41.79
C ARG A 24 -21.43 13.50 -41.70
N ALA A 25 -20.71 13.26 -42.80
CA ALA A 25 -19.58 12.34 -42.81
C ALA A 25 -18.41 12.82 -41.93
N ILE A 26 -18.08 14.12 -41.99
CA ILE A 26 -17.05 14.73 -41.15
C ILE A 26 -17.44 14.65 -39.67
N ALA A 27 -18.69 14.97 -39.34
CA ALA A 27 -19.21 14.86 -37.97
C ALA A 27 -19.12 13.42 -37.44
N LYS A 28 -19.49 12.41 -38.25
CA LYS A 28 -19.37 11.00 -37.89
C LYS A 28 -17.92 10.59 -37.61
N LYS A 29 -16.98 10.99 -38.49
CA LYS A 29 -15.54 10.74 -38.30
C LYS A 29 -15.03 11.40 -37.01
N SER A 30 -15.43 12.64 -36.74
CA SER A 30 -15.06 13.34 -35.51
C SER A 30 -15.59 12.65 -34.26
N LYS A 31 -16.87 12.27 -34.24
CA LYS A 31 -17.46 11.56 -33.10
C LYS A 31 -16.68 10.28 -32.78
N LYS A 32 -16.30 9.53 -33.82
CA LYS A 32 -15.45 8.32 -33.68
C LYS A 32 -14.06 8.65 -33.13
N ALA A 33 -13.44 9.73 -33.58
CA ALA A 33 -12.13 10.17 -33.08
C ALA A 33 -12.20 10.60 -31.60
N ILE A 34 -13.23 11.38 -31.22
CA ILE A 34 -13.47 11.79 -29.83
C ILE A 34 -13.68 10.58 -28.94
N ALA A 35 -14.50 9.61 -29.36
CA ALA A 35 -14.74 8.40 -28.58
C ALA A 35 -13.46 7.59 -28.34
N ARG A 36 -12.62 7.42 -29.38
CA ARG A 36 -11.32 6.75 -29.25
C ARG A 36 -10.39 7.47 -28.28
N GLU A 37 -10.35 8.80 -28.36
CA GLU A 37 -9.55 9.62 -27.48
C GLU A 37 -10.02 9.52 -26.02
N HIS A 38 -11.34 9.55 -25.80
CA HIS A 38 -11.92 9.35 -24.47
C HIS A 38 -11.58 7.98 -23.88
N THR A 39 -11.62 6.90 -24.68
CA THR A 39 -11.21 5.56 -24.23
C THR A 39 -9.74 5.54 -23.82
N LYS A 40 -8.84 6.17 -24.58
CA LYS A 40 -7.42 6.28 -24.23
C LYS A 40 -7.22 7.05 -22.92
N GLN A 41 -7.87 8.21 -22.80
CA GLN A 41 -7.81 9.05 -21.61
C GLN A 41 -8.34 8.30 -20.37
N THR A 42 -9.44 7.56 -20.51
CA THR A 42 -9.97 6.72 -19.42
C THR A 42 -8.96 5.66 -18.99
N GLY A 43 -8.27 5.02 -19.94
CA GLY A 43 -7.19 4.06 -19.65
C GLY A 43 -6.04 4.70 -18.88
N THR A 44 -5.56 5.85 -19.34
CA THR A 44 -4.48 6.62 -18.67
C THR A 44 -4.90 7.07 -17.28
N VAL A 45 -6.13 7.55 -17.10
CA VAL A 45 -6.65 7.96 -15.78
C VAL A 45 -6.68 6.78 -14.80
N LYS A 46 -7.08 5.58 -15.25
CA LYS A 46 -7.07 4.37 -14.40
C LYS A 46 -5.65 3.99 -13.99
N GLN A 47 -4.70 4.02 -14.92
CA GLN A 47 -3.30 3.73 -14.63
C GLN A 47 -2.69 4.76 -13.67
N ASN A 48 -3.01 6.04 -13.86
CA ASN A 48 -2.57 7.10 -12.96
C ASN A 48 -3.16 6.92 -11.56
N LEU A 49 -4.42 6.50 -11.42
CA LEU A 49 -5.01 6.24 -10.12
C LEU A 49 -4.26 5.13 -9.36
N ILE A 50 -3.88 4.05 -10.05
CA ILE A 50 -3.07 2.97 -9.48
C ILE A 50 -1.68 3.49 -9.08
N ARG A 51 -1.07 4.31 -9.95
CA ARG A 51 0.23 4.94 -9.68
C ARG A 51 0.20 5.81 -8.42
N GLU A 52 -0.75 6.74 -8.32
CA GLU A 52 -0.88 7.62 -7.14
C GLU A 52 -1.10 6.80 -5.86
N LYS A 53 -1.92 5.74 -5.95
CA LYS A 53 -2.12 4.82 -4.82
C LYS A 53 -0.83 4.12 -4.39
N MET A 54 -0.01 3.66 -5.34
CA MET A 54 1.27 3.01 -5.05
C MET A 54 2.30 3.99 -4.48
N LEU A 55 2.39 5.20 -5.03
CA LEU A 55 3.28 6.25 -4.51
C LEU A 55 2.91 6.64 -3.08
N TRP A 56 1.61 6.82 -2.81
CA TRP A 56 1.15 7.08 -1.45
C TRP A 56 1.61 5.98 -0.50
N MET A 57 1.54 4.70 -0.91
CA MET A 57 2.01 3.60 -0.06
C MET A 57 3.51 3.63 0.17
N ILE A 58 4.30 3.92 -0.86
CA ILE A 58 5.77 4.05 -0.75
C ILE A 58 6.13 5.13 0.26
N ASP A 59 5.48 6.29 0.18
CA ASP A 59 5.72 7.42 1.09
C ASP A 59 5.38 7.09 2.55
N HIS A 60 4.40 6.19 2.78
CA HIS A 60 3.93 5.80 4.11
C HIS A 60 4.48 4.43 4.57
N MET A 61 5.39 3.84 3.80
CA MET A 61 6.09 2.61 4.18
C MET A 61 7.21 2.91 5.19
N VAL A 62 7.40 1.98 6.12
CA VAL A 62 8.50 1.99 7.08
C VAL A 62 9.81 1.72 6.32
N PRO A 63 10.84 2.56 6.52
CA PRO A 63 12.13 2.34 5.91
C PRO A 63 12.77 1.05 6.42
N ASN A 64 13.53 0.36 5.55
CA ASN A 64 14.34 -0.83 5.86
C ASN A 64 13.59 -2.11 6.24
N ILE A 65 12.25 -2.17 6.09
CA ILE A 65 11.48 -3.40 6.28
C ILE A 65 11.10 -3.98 4.91
N CYS A 66 11.65 -5.14 4.59
CA CYS A 66 11.31 -5.93 3.41
C CYS A 66 11.74 -7.40 3.63
N PRO A 67 10.87 -8.41 3.42
CA PRO A 67 9.45 -8.32 3.06
C PRO A 67 8.57 -7.78 4.21
N TYR A 68 7.42 -7.23 3.85
CA TYR A 68 6.47 -6.73 4.85
C TYR A 68 5.80 -7.85 5.65
N THR A 69 5.40 -7.54 6.88
CA THR A 69 4.53 -8.43 7.67
C THR A 69 3.05 -8.19 7.31
N PRO A 70 2.20 -9.22 7.40
CA PRO A 70 0.76 -9.06 7.21
C PRO A 70 0.16 -8.00 8.13
N GLN A 71 0.58 -7.93 9.39
CA GLN A 71 0.15 -6.92 10.36
C GLN A 71 0.48 -5.50 9.87
N LEU A 72 1.74 -5.26 9.49
CA LEU A 72 2.17 -3.96 8.98
C LEU A 72 1.46 -3.60 7.66
N THR A 73 1.09 -4.61 6.87
CA THR A 73 0.28 -4.43 5.66
C THR A 73 -1.14 -3.96 5.98
N ALA A 74 -1.80 -4.56 6.99
CA ALA A 74 -3.12 -4.09 7.45
C ALA A 74 -3.05 -2.65 7.99
N GLU A 75 -2.05 -2.35 8.83
CA GLU A 75 -1.87 -0.98 9.35
C GLU A 75 -1.66 0.04 8.22
N LEU A 76 -0.88 -0.31 7.20
CA LEU A 76 -0.68 0.55 6.03
C LEU A 76 -1.99 0.78 5.26
N ILE A 77 -2.81 -0.26 5.12
CA ILE A 77 -4.13 -0.17 4.45
C ILE A 77 -5.10 0.69 5.27
N GLU A 78 -5.13 0.52 6.59
CA GLU A 78 -5.99 1.32 7.47
C GLU A 78 -5.60 2.80 7.43
N LYS A 79 -4.30 3.10 7.44
CA LYS A 79 -3.80 4.46 7.20
C LYS A 79 -4.22 4.99 5.83
N TYR A 80 -4.20 4.17 4.79
CA TYR A 80 -4.65 4.58 3.45
C TYR A 80 -6.12 4.96 3.42
N ILE A 81 -7.00 4.18 4.07
CA ILE A 81 -8.43 4.47 4.16
C ILE A 81 -8.69 5.74 4.97
N ALA A 82 -7.92 5.97 6.04
CA ALA A 82 -8.05 7.12 6.92
C ALA A 82 -7.39 8.42 6.38
N ARG A 83 -6.73 8.38 5.21
CA ARG A 83 -5.90 9.49 4.70
C ARG A 83 -6.60 10.85 4.57
N ASN A 84 -7.93 10.87 4.41
CA ASN A 84 -8.71 12.09 4.23
C ASN A 84 -9.54 12.47 5.46
N ASP A 85 -9.36 11.76 6.59
CA ASP A 85 -10.19 11.97 7.78
C ASP A 85 -10.01 13.37 8.36
N GLU A 86 -8.78 13.89 8.34
CA GLU A 86 -8.46 15.25 8.76
C GLU A 86 -9.17 16.30 7.91
N GLU A 87 -9.22 16.12 6.58
CA GLU A 87 -9.91 17.03 5.66
C GLU A 87 -11.43 17.01 5.92
N ILE A 88 -12.01 15.82 6.11
CA ILE A 88 -13.43 15.66 6.43
C ILE A 88 -13.76 16.38 7.75
N GLN A 89 -12.98 16.12 8.81
CA GLN A 89 -13.16 16.73 10.12
C GLN A 89 -13.07 18.26 10.05
N TRP A 90 -12.07 18.79 9.35
CA TRP A 90 -11.91 20.22 9.17
C TRP A 90 -13.10 20.88 8.45
N ILE A 91 -13.65 20.23 7.41
CA ILE A 91 -14.86 20.74 6.73
C ILE A 91 -16.07 20.70 7.68
N GLU A 92 -16.20 19.64 8.49
CA GLU A 92 -17.28 19.53 9.47
C GLU A 92 -17.22 20.60 10.54
N GLU A 93 -16.05 20.85 11.13
CA GLU A 93 -15.84 21.89 12.14
C GLU A 93 -16.18 23.27 11.60
N LYS A 94 -15.71 23.60 10.40
CA LYS A 94 -16.04 24.86 9.73
C LYS A 94 -17.53 25.06 9.50
N ASN A 95 -18.26 23.98 9.24
CA ASN A 95 -19.70 24.02 8.99
C ASN A 95 -20.53 24.01 10.28
N LYS A 96 -19.97 23.61 11.43
CA LYS A 96 -20.62 23.67 12.76
C LYS A 96 -20.63 25.09 13.36
N LEU A 97 -19.88 26.03 12.79
CA LEU A 97 -19.76 27.39 13.30
C LEU A 97 -21.08 28.18 13.17
N PRO A 98 -21.59 28.81 14.25
CA PRO A 98 -22.88 29.51 14.23
C PRO A 98 -22.87 30.71 13.27
N GLY A 99 -24.01 30.97 12.62
CA GLY A 99 -24.20 32.11 11.71
C GLY A 99 -23.99 31.83 10.22
N ARG A 100 -23.57 30.62 9.82
CA ARG A 100 -23.46 30.22 8.41
C ARG A 100 -24.70 29.45 7.96
N LYS A 101 -25.44 30.00 6.99
CA LYS A 101 -26.64 29.36 6.39
C LYS A 101 -26.31 28.34 5.28
N ASN A 102 -25.12 28.41 4.69
CA ASN A 102 -24.72 27.54 3.57
C ASN A 102 -23.56 26.64 4.00
N GLN A 103 -23.71 25.33 3.78
CA GLN A 103 -22.62 24.36 3.98
C GLN A 103 -21.54 24.58 2.91
N SER A 104 -20.42 25.16 3.33
CA SER A 104 -19.24 25.27 2.48
C SER A 104 -18.66 23.88 2.22
N HIS A 105 -18.23 23.62 0.98
CA HIS A 105 -17.57 22.37 0.58
C HIS A 105 -18.40 21.08 0.76
N ALA A 106 -19.74 21.16 0.73
CA ALA A 106 -20.61 19.99 0.84
C ALA A 106 -20.30 18.91 -0.22
N SER A 107 -20.20 19.31 -1.49
CA SER A 107 -19.89 18.37 -2.59
C SER A 107 -18.55 17.66 -2.43
N ARG A 108 -17.51 18.40 -1.98
CA ARG A 108 -16.18 17.85 -1.74
C ARG A 108 -16.21 16.83 -0.60
N LYS A 109 -16.89 17.16 0.51
CA LYS A 109 -17.07 16.27 1.66
C LYS A 109 -17.79 14.99 1.26
N ASP A 110 -18.85 15.09 0.46
CA ASP A 110 -19.62 13.93 0.02
C ASP A 110 -18.77 12.99 -0.85
N ILE A 111 -17.97 13.54 -1.78
CA ILE A 111 -17.02 12.74 -2.58
C ILE A 111 -16.00 12.02 -1.68
N LEU A 112 -15.44 12.72 -0.69
CA LEU A 112 -14.48 12.12 0.25
C LEU A 112 -15.09 10.99 1.07
N ARG A 113 -16.30 11.21 1.59
CA ARG A 113 -17.05 10.21 2.36
C ARG A 113 -17.39 9.00 1.50
N MET A 114 -17.88 9.20 0.28
CA MET A 114 -18.18 8.12 -0.66
C MET A 114 -16.93 7.30 -1.03
N ASN A 115 -15.79 7.97 -1.19
CA ASN A 115 -14.53 7.28 -1.46
C ASN A 115 -14.06 6.46 -0.26
N LYS A 116 -14.12 7.03 0.96
CA LYS A 116 -13.78 6.32 2.20
C LYS A 116 -14.66 5.10 2.42
N GLU A 117 -15.98 5.26 2.24
CA GLU A 117 -16.95 4.17 2.37
C GLU A 117 -16.66 3.05 1.38
N ARG A 118 -16.42 3.40 0.10
CA ARG A 118 -16.04 2.41 -0.92
C ARG A 118 -14.77 1.64 -0.56
N GLU A 119 -13.73 2.34 -0.11
CA GLU A 119 -12.47 1.69 0.27
C GLU A 119 -12.63 0.79 1.51
N LEU A 120 -13.47 1.22 2.46
CA LEU A 120 -13.79 0.43 3.65
C LEU A 120 -14.58 -0.84 3.29
N ASP A 121 -15.57 -0.72 2.41
CA ASP A 121 -16.34 -1.85 1.88
C ASP A 121 -15.44 -2.83 1.11
N ASP A 122 -14.54 -2.31 0.28
CA ASP A 122 -13.54 -3.11 -0.42
C ASP A 122 -12.65 -3.86 0.59
N TYR A 123 -12.17 -3.19 1.64
CA TYR A 123 -11.31 -3.81 2.66
C TYR A 123 -12.01 -4.88 3.51
N ASN A 124 -13.27 -4.64 3.88
CA ASN A 124 -14.09 -5.60 4.62
C ASN A 124 -14.57 -6.78 3.76
N GLY A 125 -14.79 -6.54 2.46
CA GLY A 125 -15.31 -7.50 1.51
C GLY A 125 -14.24 -8.24 0.72
N CYS A 126 -13.96 -7.77 -0.50
CA CYS A 126 -13.13 -8.48 -1.49
C CYS A 126 -11.62 -8.23 -1.37
N GLY A 127 -11.22 -7.27 -0.55
CA GLY A 127 -9.85 -6.82 -0.36
C GLY A 127 -9.42 -5.73 -1.34
N ILE A 128 -8.56 -4.83 -0.85
CA ILE A 128 -7.95 -3.75 -1.61
C ILE A 128 -6.77 -4.31 -2.42
N GLU A 129 -6.73 -4.00 -3.71
CA GLU A 129 -5.67 -4.45 -4.63
C GLU A 129 -4.39 -3.62 -4.47
N ILE A 130 -3.29 -4.26 -4.12
CA ILE A 130 -1.98 -3.65 -3.82
C ILE A 130 -0.88 -4.57 -4.39
N PRO A 131 0.30 -4.04 -4.80
CA PRO A 131 1.45 -4.87 -5.09
C PRO A 131 1.75 -5.84 -3.94
N ASN A 132 2.22 -7.03 -4.27
CA ASN A 132 2.51 -8.07 -3.27
C ASN A 132 3.75 -7.74 -2.45
N ILE A 133 3.59 -6.86 -1.46
CA ILE A 133 4.66 -6.42 -0.55
C ILE A 133 5.15 -7.49 0.43
N LEU A 134 4.47 -8.65 0.49
CA LEU A 134 4.91 -9.81 1.28
C LEU A 134 6.09 -10.54 0.62
N ASN A 135 6.34 -10.31 -0.66
CA ASN A 135 7.51 -10.84 -1.36
C ASN A 135 8.65 -9.82 -1.31
N SER A 136 9.85 -10.25 -0.90
CA SER A 136 11.03 -9.36 -0.79
C SER A 136 11.36 -8.69 -2.12
N THR A 137 11.36 -9.45 -3.22
CA THR A 137 11.75 -8.91 -4.54
C THR A 137 10.80 -7.82 -5.02
N GLN A 138 9.50 -8.02 -4.83
CA GLN A 138 8.47 -7.05 -5.21
C GLN A 138 8.48 -5.83 -4.31
N CYS A 139 8.78 -6.01 -3.03
CA CYS A 139 8.84 -4.92 -2.05
C CYS A 139 10.10 -4.05 -2.23
N GLU A 140 11.24 -4.63 -2.60
CA GLU A 140 12.44 -3.89 -3.03
C GLU A 140 12.13 -3.11 -4.31
N MET A 141 11.66 -3.79 -5.37
CA MET A 141 11.25 -3.14 -6.61
C MET A 141 10.27 -1.97 -6.42
N LEU A 142 9.35 -2.09 -5.44
CA LEU A 142 8.40 -1.04 -5.12
C LEU A 142 9.09 0.18 -4.47
N ARG A 143 10.12 -0.05 -3.66
CA ARG A 143 10.89 1.01 -2.97
C ARG A 143 11.76 1.81 -3.93
N GLU A 144 12.37 1.16 -4.93
CA GLU A 144 13.18 1.84 -5.95
C GLU A 144 12.34 2.46 -7.08
N TRP A 145 11.02 2.25 -7.11
CA TRP A 145 10.18 2.71 -8.20
C TRP A 145 9.96 4.24 -8.16
N ASP A 146 10.21 4.89 -9.30
CA ASP A 146 10.11 6.33 -9.51
C ASP A 146 8.70 6.83 -9.84
N GLY A 147 7.73 5.91 -9.92
CA GLY A 147 6.37 6.21 -10.32
C GLY A 147 6.12 6.16 -11.83
N ASP A 148 7.02 5.65 -12.67
CA ASP A 148 6.71 5.51 -14.10
C ASP A 148 5.66 4.40 -14.33
N VAL A 149 4.54 4.82 -14.94
CA VAL A 149 3.35 4.02 -15.26
C VAL A 149 3.67 2.83 -16.18
N ARG A 150 4.74 2.93 -16.97
CA ARG A 150 5.16 1.86 -17.90
C ARG A 150 5.52 0.57 -17.19
N TRP A 151 6.02 0.66 -15.95
CA TRP A 151 6.46 -0.48 -15.16
C TRP A 151 5.35 -1.09 -14.29
N LEU A 152 4.15 -0.50 -14.26
CA LEU A 152 3.00 -1.07 -13.53
C LEU A 152 2.74 -2.56 -13.82
N PRO A 153 2.79 -3.04 -15.08
CA PRO A 153 2.54 -4.45 -15.38
C PRO A 153 3.56 -5.43 -14.80
N ASN A 154 4.73 -4.95 -14.38
CA ASN A 154 5.77 -5.81 -13.80
C ASN A 154 5.48 -6.17 -12.34
N PHE A 155 4.60 -5.42 -11.68
CA PHE A 155 4.21 -5.68 -10.30
C PHE A 155 3.13 -6.76 -10.23
N THR A 156 3.32 -7.70 -9.32
CA THR A 156 2.27 -8.69 -9.02
C THR A 156 1.29 -8.09 -8.04
N PHE A 157 0.05 -7.83 -8.47
CA PHE A 157 -1.02 -7.32 -7.61
C PHE A 157 -1.73 -8.46 -6.87
N ARG A 158 -2.03 -8.23 -5.59
CA ARG A 158 -2.81 -9.12 -4.73
C ARG A 158 -3.86 -8.30 -3.99
N ARG A 159 -5.00 -8.93 -3.68
CA ARG A 159 -6.07 -8.32 -2.86
C ARG A 159 -5.82 -8.63 -1.39
N PHE A 160 -5.82 -7.59 -0.57
CA PHE A 160 -5.69 -7.68 0.88
C PHE A 160 -6.97 -7.19 1.53
N GLY A 161 -7.70 -8.10 2.18
CA GLY A 161 -8.86 -7.78 3.03
C GLY A 161 -8.60 -8.20 4.47
N LYS A 162 -9.46 -7.77 5.41
CA LYS A 162 -9.30 -8.07 6.85
C LYS A 162 -9.09 -9.55 7.14
N ARG A 163 -10.00 -10.39 6.62
CA ARG A 163 -9.95 -11.85 6.77
C ARG A 163 -8.65 -12.45 6.24
N HIS A 164 -8.15 -11.90 5.14
CA HIS A 164 -6.94 -12.39 4.51
C HIS A 164 -5.69 -12.08 5.33
N VAL A 165 -5.65 -10.88 5.92
CA VAL A 165 -4.54 -10.51 6.81
C VAL A 165 -4.59 -11.34 8.09
N GLU A 166 -5.76 -11.51 8.70
CA GLU A 166 -5.98 -12.33 9.90
C GLU A 166 -5.58 -13.80 9.70
N GLU A 167 -5.90 -14.37 8.53
CA GLU A 167 -5.48 -15.72 8.16
C GLU A 167 -3.97 -15.83 8.02
N LEU A 168 -3.33 -14.87 7.34
CA LEU A 168 -1.88 -14.85 7.17
C LEU A 168 -1.11 -14.64 8.48
N THR A 169 -1.69 -13.90 9.43
CA THR A 169 -1.12 -13.78 10.78
C THR A 169 -1.20 -15.09 11.54
N THR A 170 -2.37 -15.75 11.52
CA THR A 170 -2.58 -17.04 12.21
C THR A 170 -1.69 -18.14 11.66
N GLN A 171 -1.53 -18.23 10.33
CA GLN A 171 -0.65 -19.21 9.69
C GLN A 171 0.84 -18.99 10.05
N ARG A 172 1.28 -17.72 10.18
CA ARG A 172 2.63 -17.40 10.64
C ARG A 172 2.87 -17.73 12.11
N GLU A 173 1.84 -17.64 12.94
CA GLU A 173 1.94 -18.01 14.36
C GLU A 173 2.01 -19.52 14.55
N ASN A 174 1.23 -20.28 13.78
CA ASN A 174 1.26 -21.75 13.79
C ASN A 174 2.58 -22.33 13.24
N THR A 175 3.13 -21.75 12.17
CA THR A 175 4.45 -22.18 11.65
C THR A 175 5.60 -21.86 12.61
N LYS A 176 5.51 -20.72 13.34
CA LYS A 176 6.49 -20.38 14.39
C LYS A 176 6.37 -21.29 15.63
N SER A 177 5.19 -21.79 15.98
CA SER A 177 5.02 -22.72 17.11
C SER A 177 5.48 -24.13 16.75
N GLU A 178 5.30 -24.58 15.51
CA GLU A 178 5.81 -25.86 14.99
C GLU A 178 7.35 -25.88 14.85
N GLU A 179 7.98 -24.80 14.38
CA GLU A 179 9.46 -24.70 14.34
C GLU A 179 10.09 -24.70 15.74
N LYS A 180 9.39 -24.14 16.74
CA LYS A 180 9.82 -24.21 18.15
C LYS A 180 9.66 -25.61 18.75
N LEU A 181 8.67 -26.38 18.31
CA LEU A 181 8.46 -27.76 18.75
C LEU A 181 9.45 -28.73 18.08
N SER A 182 9.78 -28.51 16.81
CA SER A 182 10.79 -29.29 16.07
C SER A 182 12.21 -29.12 16.63
N LYS A 183 12.60 -27.90 17.04
CA LYS A 183 13.90 -27.66 17.70
C LYS A 183 13.99 -28.24 19.12
N LYS A 184 12.87 -28.58 19.76
CA LYS A 184 12.86 -29.23 21.08
C LYS A 184 12.99 -30.76 21.00
N SER A 185 12.63 -31.37 19.87
CA SER A 185 12.61 -32.82 19.69
C SER A 185 13.90 -33.44 19.15
N GLN A 186 14.92 -32.66 18.78
CA GLN A 186 16.23 -33.18 18.33
C GLN A 186 17.26 -33.42 19.47
N VAL A 187 16.89 -33.23 20.74
CA VAL A 187 17.79 -33.49 21.89
C VAL A 187 17.49 -34.82 22.59
N THR A 188 16.40 -35.51 22.24
CA THR A 188 15.99 -36.75 22.91
C THR A 188 15.96 -37.92 21.93
N GLU A 189 17.12 -38.57 21.74
CA GLU A 189 17.26 -40.04 21.65
C GLU A 189 18.66 -40.44 21.14
N LYS A 190 19.57 -40.73 22.09
CA LYS A 190 20.43 -41.92 22.06
C LYS A 190 21.07 -42.21 23.42
N SER A 191 20.57 -43.29 24.03
CA SER A 191 21.20 -44.26 24.96
C SER A 191 21.71 -43.84 26.35
N SER A 192 21.20 -44.53 27.37
CA SER A 192 21.57 -44.61 28.80
C SER A 192 22.81 -45.53 29.06
N PRO A 193 23.19 -45.89 30.31
CA PRO A 193 23.48 -45.09 31.51
C PRO A 193 24.81 -45.53 32.21
N LYS A 194 25.64 -44.61 32.74
CA LYS A 194 26.58 -44.93 33.86
C LYS A 194 26.85 -43.70 34.76
N GLU A 195 26.47 -43.89 36.04
CA GLU A 195 27.00 -43.38 37.32
C GLU A 195 27.72 -42.02 37.44
N ASN A 196 27.17 -41.20 38.35
CA ASN A 196 27.78 -40.27 39.32
C ASN A 196 29.08 -39.52 38.95
N THR A 197 29.03 -38.18 38.87
CA THR A 197 29.79 -37.28 39.78
C THR A 197 29.51 -35.78 39.53
N ALA A 198 29.30 -35.07 40.65
CA ALA A 198 29.73 -33.70 40.94
C ALA A 198 29.11 -32.51 40.18
N GLU A 199 28.14 -31.90 40.86
CA GLU A 199 28.04 -30.44 41.06
C GLU A 199 29.41 -29.74 41.04
N LYS A 200 29.60 -28.76 40.14
CA LYS A 200 30.56 -27.61 40.22
C LYS A 200 30.73 -26.96 38.85
N ILE A 201 29.80 -26.10 38.42
CA ILE A 201 30.07 -25.19 37.28
C ILE A 201 29.65 -23.73 37.53
N ASP A 202 28.84 -23.41 38.55
CA ASP A 202 28.34 -22.03 38.69
C ASP A 202 29.25 -21.04 39.45
N ASP A 203 30.25 -21.47 40.22
CA ASP A 203 31.03 -20.51 41.03
C ASP A 203 32.12 -19.74 40.26
N LYS A 204 32.59 -20.24 39.11
CA LYS A 204 33.74 -19.62 38.40
C LYS A 204 33.36 -18.43 37.51
N LYS A 205 32.08 -18.27 37.15
CA LYS A 205 31.63 -17.14 36.32
C LYS A 205 31.39 -15.89 37.16
N GLU A 206 31.01 -16.04 38.43
CA GLU A 206 30.79 -14.92 39.33
C GLU A 206 32.12 -14.29 39.81
N GLU A 207 33.17 -15.09 40.07
CA GLU A 207 34.50 -14.56 40.43
C GLU A 207 35.15 -13.75 39.29
N MET A 208 34.95 -14.18 38.04
CA MET A 208 35.44 -13.47 36.85
C MET A 208 34.73 -12.12 36.63
N TYR A 209 33.45 -12.00 37.00
CA TYR A 209 32.69 -10.75 36.88
C TYR A 209 33.06 -9.77 38.00
N ALA A 210 33.29 -10.26 39.22
CA ALA A 210 33.72 -9.43 40.35
C ALA A 210 35.14 -8.86 40.18
N GLN A 211 36.08 -9.61 39.60
CA GLN A 211 37.44 -9.09 39.32
C GLN A 211 37.45 -8.00 38.26
N LYS A 212 36.53 -8.05 37.28
CA LYS A 212 36.46 -7.06 36.20
C LYS A 212 35.94 -5.71 36.68
N ILE A 213 34.99 -5.72 37.62
CA ILE A 213 34.42 -4.50 38.22
C ILE A 213 35.45 -3.77 39.09
N ASN A 214 36.27 -4.48 39.87
CA ASN A 214 37.29 -3.85 40.72
C ASN A 214 38.45 -3.22 39.94
N MET A 215 38.77 -3.74 38.75
CA MET A 215 39.78 -3.14 37.86
C MET A 215 39.29 -1.84 37.20
N GLU A 216 37.99 -1.71 36.95
CA GLU A 216 37.40 -0.51 36.36
C GLU A 216 37.26 0.62 37.40
N THR A 217 37.03 0.30 38.67
CA THR A 217 36.91 1.32 39.74
C THR A 217 38.24 1.92 40.16
N GLU A 218 39.35 1.17 40.11
CA GLU A 218 40.69 1.72 40.41
C GLU A 218 41.24 2.64 39.30
N ASN A 219 40.79 2.48 38.06
CA ASN A 219 41.19 3.33 36.94
C ASN A 219 40.43 4.67 36.86
N ILE A 220 39.40 4.87 37.69
CA ILE A 220 38.61 6.11 37.74
C ILE A 220 39.06 7.03 38.89
N LEU A 221 39.93 6.55 39.79
CA LEU A 221 40.40 7.26 40.99
C LEU A 221 41.91 7.59 40.99
N LYS A 222 42.57 7.53 39.83
CA LYS A 222 43.93 8.08 39.59
C LYS A 222 43.88 9.15 38.52
#